data_AF-A0A0D2FA28-F1
#
_entry.id   AF-A0A0D2FA28-F1
#
_cell.length_a   1.000
_cell.length_b   1.000
_cell.length_c   1.000
_cell.angle_alpha   90.00
_cell.angle_beta   90.00
_cell.angle_gamma   90.00
#
_symmetry.space_group_name_H-M   'P 1'
#
loop_
_entity.id
_entity.type
_entity.pdbx_description
1 polymer ?
#
loop_
_entity_poly.entity_id
_entity_poly.type
_entity_poly.pdbx_seq_one_letter_code
_entity_poly.pdbx_strand_id
1 'polypeptide(L)'
;MFNNISAAAALLANGATVDMKDRNNQTPLHYAVKEGNLDIAKLLIENGSKPSDLDGYMRTCLHLSIHGTDTATVGFILQVSPLIHTRDKFGSTPLHRACTLPDAHILKKLIALGADCNAKDNRSHTPLHLAVAHRNHSAIVELLQCRGLKLSEKDHLGCTPLDRALVEGDRVTSDLLLARHAERTEDYHSKLSHLVPYRGVFHQPPWHDWPVECCISKKGKSQEERISQSSRKRKRSIESTEGL
;
A
#
# COMPACT_ATOMS: atom_id res chain seq x y z
N MET A 1 24.12 -15.79 9.72
CA MET A 1 25.15 -16.63 9.06
C MET A 1 24.48 -17.52 8.01
N PHE A 2 23.99 -16.97 6.89
CA PHE A 2 23.35 -17.77 5.81
C PHE A 2 23.80 -17.41 4.38
N ASN A 3 24.88 -16.64 4.23
CA ASN A 3 25.39 -16.22 2.92
C ASN A 3 26.80 -16.79 2.69
N ASN A 4 26.89 -18.06 2.26
CA ASN A 4 28.16 -18.71 1.96
C ASN A 4 28.24 -19.03 0.47
N ILE A 5 28.76 -18.07 -0.30
CA ILE A 5 28.94 -18.17 -1.76
C ILE A 5 29.78 -19.41 -2.09
N SER A 6 30.81 -19.71 -1.30
CA SER A 6 31.69 -20.87 -1.52
C SER A 6 30.91 -22.19 -1.39
N ALA A 7 30.00 -22.28 -0.42
CA ALA A 7 29.14 -23.45 -0.27
C ALA A 7 28.15 -23.58 -1.44
N ALA A 8 27.54 -22.48 -1.89
CA ALA A 8 26.66 -22.48 -3.04
C ALA A 8 27.41 -22.91 -4.32
N ALA A 9 28.61 -22.36 -4.55
CA ALA A 9 29.48 -22.73 -5.68
C ALA A 9 29.85 -24.22 -5.65
N ALA A 10 30.25 -24.74 -4.47
CA ALA A 10 30.59 -26.15 -4.31
C ALA A 10 29.40 -27.07 -4.61
N LEU A 11 28.18 -26.71 -4.20
CA LEU A 11 26.98 -27.50 -4.49
C LEU A 11 26.69 -27.55 -5.99
N LEU A 12 26.80 -26.43 -6.70
CA LEU A 12 26.61 -26.41 -8.15
C LEU A 12 27.68 -27.20 -8.90
N ALA A 13 28.94 -27.10 -8.47
CA ALA A 13 30.04 -27.90 -9.02
C ALA A 13 29.83 -29.41 -8.84
N ASN A 14 29.12 -29.82 -7.79
CA ASN A 14 28.74 -31.22 -7.54
C ASN A 14 27.42 -31.64 -8.24
N GLY A 15 26.90 -30.85 -9.17
CA GLY A 15 25.73 -31.20 -9.98
C GLY A 15 24.38 -30.91 -9.32
N ALA A 16 24.32 -30.03 -8.31
CA ALA A 16 23.05 -29.59 -7.75
C ALA A 16 22.23 -28.81 -8.81
N THR A 17 20.93 -29.11 -8.89
CA THR A 17 20.02 -28.45 -9.83
C THR A 17 19.65 -27.04 -9.33
N VAL A 18 19.91 -26.02 -10.14
CA VAL A 18 19.67 -24.60 -9.80
C VAL A 18 18.20 -24.20 -9.64
N ASP A 19 17.29 -24.90 -10.31
CA ASP A 19 15.86 -24.55 -10.37
C ASP A 19 14.97 -25.44 -9.49
N MET A 20 15.56 -26.12 -8.49
CA MET A 20 14.80 -26.96 -7.58
C MET A 20 13.80 -26.12 -6.78
N LYS A 21 12.54 -26.55 -6.75
CA LYS A 21 11.46 -25.85 -6.05
C LYS A 21 11.16 -26.51 -4.72
N ASP A 22 11.01 -25.69 -3.69
CA ASP A 22 10.54 -26.16 -2.38
C ASP A 22 9.00 -26.31 -2.34
N ARG A 23 8.45 -26.59 -1.14
CA ARG A 23 6.99 -26.73 -0.93
C ARG A 23 6.19 -25.46 -1.23
N ASN A 24 6.85 -24.30 -1.25
CA ASN A 24 6.26 -23.00 -1.55
C ASN A 24 6.55 -22.57 -3.00
N ASN A 25 7.01 -23.48 -3.86
CA ASN A 25 7.48 -23.22 -5.22
C ASN A 25 8.63 -22.19 -5.28
N GLN A 26 9.40 -22.01 -4.22
CA GLN A 26 10.54 -21.11 -4.19
C GLN A 26 11.80 -21.83 -4.70
N THR A 27 12.56 -21.16 -5.56
CA THR A 27 13.86 -21.63 -6.08
C THR A 27 14.98 -21.06 -5.21
N PRO A 28 16.21 -21.61 -5.27
CA PRO A 28 17.38 -21.00 -4.66
C PRO A 28 17.55 -19.51 -4.99
N LEU A 29 17.20 -19.12 -6.24
CA LEU A 29 17.26 -17.72 -6.67
C LEU A 29 16.25 -16.85 -5.92
N HIS A 30 15.02 -17.33 -5.68
CA HIS A 30 14.03 -16.62 -4.87
C HIS A 30 14.56 -16.30 -3.46
N TYR A 31 15.27 -17.24 -2.85
CA TYR A 31 15.89 -17.05 -1.53
C TYR A 31 17.06 -16.07 -1.57
N ALA A 32 17.99 -16.24 -2.51
CA ALA A 32 19.14 -15.34 -2.66
C ALA A 32 18.70 -13.88 -2.84
N VAL A 33 17.70 -13.65 -3.70
CA VAL A 33 17.18 -12.33 -4.01
C VAL A 33 16.40 -11.72 -2.84
N LYS A 34 15.60 -12.52 -2.12
CA LYS A 34 14.85 -12.06 -0.95
C LYS A 34 15.77 -11.61 0.18
N GLU A 35 16.90 -12.28 0.37
CA GLU A 35 17.90 -11.92 1.40
C GLU A 35 18.88 -10.83 0.94
N GLY A 36 18.79 -10.35 -0.31
CA GLY A 36 19.69 -9.31 -0.84
C GLY A 36 21.12 -9.81 -1.15
N ASN A 37 21.30 -11.12 -1.35
CA ASN A 37 22.60 -11.71 -1.64
C ASN A 37 22.90 -11.63 -3.15
N LEU A 38 23.40 -10.48 -3.60
CA LEU A 38 23.70 -10.23 -5.01
C LEU A 38 24.65 -11.26 -5.63
N ASP A 39 25.70 -11.66 -4.92
CA ASP A 39 26.73 -12.57 -5.45
C ASP A 39 26.18 -13.98 -5.67
N ILE A 40 25.35 -14.48 -4.75
CA ILE A 40 24.66 -15.77 -4.93
C ILE A 40 23.64 -15.65 -6.07
N ALA A 41 22.91 -14.54 -6.16
CA ALA A 41 21.95 -14.32 -7.24
C ALA A 41 22.63 -14.33 -8.62
N LYS A 42 23.79 -13.67 -8.77
CA LYS A 42 24.61 -13.70 -9.99
C LYS A 42 25.05 -15.12 -10.34
N LEU A 43 25.64 -15.81 -9.37
CA LEU A 43 26.13 -17.18 -9.54
C LEU A 43 25.01 -18.13 -9.99
N LEU A 44 23.82 -18.02 -9.40
CA LEU A 44 22.66 -18.85 -9.79
C LEU A 44 22.17 -18.55 -11.20
N ILE A 45 22.11 -17.28 -11.61
CA ILE A 45 21.69 -16.88 -12.96
C ILE A 45 22.73 -17.33 -14.01
N GLU A 46 24.02 -17.18 -13.72
CA GLU A 46 25.11 -17.67 -14.58
C GLU A 46 25.07 -19.19 -14.79
N ASN A 47 24.58 -19.93 -13.78
CA ASN A 47 24.37 -21.38 -13.86
C ASN A 47 22.98 -21.77 -14.41
N GLY A 48 22.27 -20.83 -15.05
CA GLY A 48 21.05 -21.11 -15.80
C GLY A 48 19.74 -20.92 -15.04
N SER A 49 19.77 -20.37 -13.82
CA SER A 49 18.53 -20.11 -13.08
C SER A 49 17.69 -19.02 -13.71
N LYS A 50 16.36 -19.22 -13.72
CA LYS A 50 15.42 -18.34 -14.40
C LYS A 50 14.82 -17.30 -13.44
N PRO A 51 15.15 -16.00 -13.58
CA PRO A 51 14.55 -14.94 -12.74
C PRO A 51 13.05 -14.71 -13.00
N SER A 52 12.54 -15.22 -14.12
CA SER A 52 11.12 -15.19 -14.49
C SER A 52 10.26 -16.20 -13.75
N ASP A 53 10.88 -17.15 -13.03
CA ASP A 53 10.13 -18.16 -12.29
C ASP A 53 9.25 -17.51 -11.23
N LEU A 54 8.09 -18.14 -11.01
CA LEU A 54 7.09 -17.68 -10.05
C LEU A 54 7.12 -18.56 -8.82
N ASP A 55 7.03 -17.94 -7.65
CA ASP A 55 6.81 -18.65 -6.40
C ASP A 55 5.32 -19.05 -6.19
N GLY A 56 5.01 -19.68 -5.06
CA GLY A 56 3.65 -20.11 -4.72
C GLY A 56 2.63 -18.96 -4.54
N TYR A 57 3.10 -17.72 -4.51
CA TYR A 57 2.27 -16.50 -4.49
C TYR A 57 2.30 -15.77 -5.83
N MET A 58 2.75 -16.43 -6.90
CA MET A 58 2.92 -15.84 -8.24
C MET A 58 3.84 -14.62 -8.25
N ARG A 59 4.77 -14.53 -7.30
CA ARG A 59 5.77 -13.46 -7.24
C ARG A 59 6.97 -13.84 -8.08
N THR A 60 7.46 -12.89 -8.86
CA THR A 60 8.75 -13.00 -9.56
C THR A 60 9.90 -12.67 -8.62
N CYS A 61 11.14 -12.96 -9.03
CA CYS A 61 12.34 -12.50 -8.34
C CYS A 61 12.32 -10.98 -8.09
N LEU A 62 11.80 -10.18 -9.03
CA LEU A 62 11.68 -8.73 -8.86
C LEU A 62 10.78 -8.36 -7.66
N HIS A 63 9.62 -9.01 -7.50
CA HIS A 63 8.75 -8.77 -6.34
C HIS A 63 9.45 -9.10 -5.01
N LEU A 64 10.23 -10.18 -4.98
CA LEU A 64 10.96 -10.61 -3.78
C LEU A 64 12.15 -9.69 -3.47
N SER A 65 12.86 -9.21 -4.50
CA SER A 65 14.02 -8.32 -4.35
C SER A 65 13.67 -7.03 -3.63
N ILE A 66 12.46 -6.52 -3.87
CA ILE A 66 11.92 -5.32 -3.24
C ILE A 66 11.84 -5.52 -1.72
N HIS A 67 11.37 -6.68 -1.25
CA HIS A 67 11.32 -6.97 0.19
C HIS A 67 12.70 -7.09 0.85
N GLY A 68 13.73 -7.47 0.10
CA GLY A 68 15.10 -7.62 0.61
C GLY A 68 15.82 -6.30 0.89
N THR A 69 15.23 -5.15 0.50
CA THR A 69 15.78 -3.78 0.67
C THR A 69 17.11 -3.48 -0.01
N ASP A 70 17.82 -4.49 -0.55
CA ASP A 70 19.07 -4.27 -1.26
C ASP A 70 18.84 -3.72 -2.67
N THR A 71 19.11 -2.42 -2.82
CA THR A 71 18.98 -1.71 -4.10
C THR A 71 19.90 -2.22 -5.19
N ALA A 72 21.02 -2.88 -4.84
CA ALA A 72 21.97 -3.45 -5.79
C ALA A 72 21.39 -4.73 -6.43
N THR A 73 20.85 -5.64 -5.61
CA THR A 73 20.14 -6.84 -6.07
C THR A 73 18.93 -6.47 -6.93
N VAL A 74 18.12 -5.48 -6.53
CA VAL A 74 17.00 -4.99 -7.34
C VAL A 74 17.49 -4.46 -8.70
N GLY A 75 18.56 -3.66 -8.70
CA GLY A 75 19.15 -3.12 -9.92
C GLY A 75 19.63 -4.22 -10.88
N PHE A 76 20.29 -5.24 -10.34
CA PHE A 76 20.74 -6.39 -11.12
C PHE A 76 19.59 -7.19 -11.71
N ILE A 77 18.56 -7.50 -10.92
CA ILE A 77 17.37 -8.23 -11.41
C ILE A 77 16.64 -7.42 -12.49
N LEU A 78 16.54 -6.10 -12.36
CA LEU A 78 15.97 -5.24 -13.39
C LEU A 78 16.78 -5.24 -14.69
N GLN A 79 18.10 -5.38 -14.62
CA GLN A 79 18.95 -5.51 -15.81
C GLN A 79 18.76 -6.86 -16.52
N VAL A 80 18.64 -7.95 -15.76
CA VAL A 80 18.53 -9.30 -16.33
C VAL A 80 17.11 -9.59 -16.82
N SER A 81 16.09 -9.18 -16.08
CA SER A 81 14.68 -9.49 -16.38
C SER A 81 13.74 -8.40 -15.83
N PRO A 82 13.49 -7.32 -16.59
CA PRO A 82 12.64 -6.21 -16.18
C PRO A 82 11.15 -6.56 -16.28
N LEU A 83 10.70 -7.52 -15.47
CA LEU A 83 9.29 -7.93 -15.34
C LEU A 83 8.48 -6.92 -14.51
N ILE A 84 8.52 -5.64 -14.89
CA ILE A 84 8.00 -4.50 -14.14
C ILE A 84 6.46 -4.43 -14.08
N HIS A 85 5.77 -5.12 -14.99
CA HIS A 85 4.31 -5.16 -15.08
C HIS A 85 3.70 -6.48 -14.60
N THR A 86 4.52 -7.46 -14.20
CA THR A 86 4.02 -8.73 -13.73
C THR A 86 3.21 -8.54 -12.46
N ARG A 87 2.12 -9.32 -12.32
CA ARG A 87 1.22 -9.22 -11.19
C ARG A 87 1.35 -10.46 -10.33
N ASP A 88 1.46 -10.27 -9.02
CA ASP A 88 1.43 -11.37 -8.06
C ASP A 88 0.00 -11.89 -7.83
N LYS A 89 -0.16 -12.86 -6.92
CA LYS A 89 -1.46 -13.46 -6.56
C LYS A 89 -2.49 -12.43 -6.07
N PHE A 90 -2.06 -11.28 -5.57
CA PHE A 90 -2.93 -10.20 -5.12
C PHE A 90 -3.19 -9.16 -6.21
N GLY A 91 -2.68 -9.39 -7.42
CA GLY A 91 -2.73 -8.45 -8.52
C GLY A 91 -1.77 -7.29 -8.36
N SER A 92 -0.90 -7.31 -7.34
CA SER A 92 0.05 -6.25 -7.09
C SER A 92 1.21 -6.35 -8.08
N THR A 93 1.59 -5.20 -8.66
CA THR A 93 2.81 -5.08 -9.47
C THR A 93 4.03 -4.82 -8.57
N PRO A 94 5.27 -4.92 -9.07
CA PRO A 94 6.46 -4.52 -8.34
C PRO A 94 6.36 -3.09 -7.78
N LEU A 95 5.74 -2.17 -8.54
CA LEU A 95 5.52 -0.80 -8.10
C LEU A 95 4.62 -0.71 -6.85
N HIS A 96 3.53 -1.51 -6.79
CA HIS A 96 2.69 -1.59 -5.60
C HIS A 96 3.49 -2.03 -4.37
N ARG A 97 4.37 -3.01 -4.52
CA ARG A 97 5.23 -3.50 -3.42
C ARG A 97 6.24 -2.45 -2.98
N ALA A 98 6.86 -1.75 -3.93
CA ALA A 98 7.80 -0.66 -3.63
C ALA A 98 7.16 0.48 -2.83
N CYS A 99 5.87 0.80 -3.05
CA CYS A 99 5.16 1.82 -2.26
C CYS A 99 5.02 1.48 -0.78
N THR A 100 5.11 0.19 -0.41
CA THR A 100 5.03 -0.25 0.98
C THR A 100 6.37 -0.15 1.74
N LEU A 101 7.47 0.12 1.02
CA LEU A 101 8.80 0.22 1.61
C LEU A 101 9.15 1.66 2.00
N PRO A 102 9.85 1.89 3.12
CA PRO A 102 10.30 3.22 3.50
C PRO A 102 11.24 3.90 2.48
N ASP A 103 12.00 3.11 1.72
CA ASP A 103 12.97 3.61 0.76
C ASP A 103 12.36 3.84 -0.63
N ALA A 104 12.36 5.10 -1.08
CA ALA A 104 11.88 5.51 -2.39
C ALA A 104 12.90 5.28 -3.53
N HIS A 105 14.14 4.87 -3.25
CA HIS A 105 15.15 4.67 -4.30
C HIS A 105 14.74 3.59 -5.31
N ILE A 106 14.20 2.48 -4.82
CA ILE A 106 13.68 1.39 -5.66
C ILE A 106 12.47 1.88 -6.48
N LEU A 107 11.58 2.65 -5.83
CA LEU A 107 10.41 3.23 -6.47
C LEU A 107 10.80 4.14 -7.64
N LYS A 108 11.77 5.05 -7.44
CA LYS A 108 12.31 5.93 -8.49
C LYS A 108 12.83 5.13 -9.69
N LYS A 109 13.58 4.06 -9.44
CA LYS A 109 14.08 3.17 -10.51
C LYS A 109 12.93 2.54 -11.29
N LEU A 110 11.90 2.04 -10.62
CA LEU A 110 10.74 1.43 -11.28
C LEU A 110 9.96 2.45 -12.12
N ILE A 111 9.75 3.66 -11.60
CA ILE A 111 9.08 4.74 -12.35
C ILE A 111 9.90 5.16 -13.57
N ALA A 112 11.22 5.31 -13.42
CA ALA A 112 12.13 5.65 -14.52
C ALA A 112 12.12 4.59 -15.63
N LEU A 113 11.89 3.32 -15.30
CA LEU A 113 11.74 2.23 -16.27
C LEU A 113 10.34 2.15 -16.91
N GLY A 114 9.42 3.06 -16.57
CA GLY A 114 8.08 3.12 -17.15
C GLY A 114 7.05 2.24 -16.45
N ALA A 115 7.24 1.92 -15.17
CA ALA A 115 6.21 1.23 -14.39
C ALA A 115 4.88 2.01 -14.38
N ASP A 116 3.77 1.29 -14.51
CA ASP A 116 2.43 1.90 -14.56
C ASP A 116 2.00 2.40 -13.16
N CYS A 117 2.05 3.73 -12.96
CA CYS A 117 1.65 4.38 -11.72
C CYS A 117 0.12 4.31 -11.47
N ASN A 118 -0.69 3.92 -12.46
CA ASN A 118 -2.14 3.80 -12.37
C ASN A 118 -2.63 2.34 -12.32
N ALA A 119 -1.73 1.37 -12.30
CA ALA A 119 -2.08 -0.05 -12.22
C ALA A 119 -2.98 -0.30 -11.00
N LYS A 120 -3.98 -1.16 -11.13
CA LYS A 120 -4.89 -1.52 -10.02
C LYS A 120 -4.62 -2.93 -9.56
N ASP A 121 -4.49 -3.16 -8.25
CA ASP A 121 -4.45 -4.51 -7.67
C ASP A 121 -5.84 -5.20 -7.67
N ASN A 122 -5.95 -6.42 -7.12
CA ASN A 122 -7.24 -7.14 -7.08
C ASN A 122 -8.30 -6.48 -6.19
N ARG A 123 -7.90 -5.52 -5.35
CA ARG A 123 -8.77 -4.69 -4.51
C ARG A 123 -8.94 -3.29 -5.12
N SER A 124 -8.61 -3.11 -6.39
CA SER A 124 -8.66 -1.83 -7.10
C SER A 124 -7.81 -0.73 -6.47
N HIS A 125 -6.85 -1.05 -5.59
CA HIS A 125 -5.90 -0.07 -5.10
C HIS A 125 -4.91 0.26 -6.20
N THR A 126 -4.64 1.55 -6.36
CA THR A 126 -3.49 2.03 -7.13
C THR A 126 -2.23 2.08 -6.25
N PRO A 127 -1.02 2.16 -6.81
CA PRO A 127 0.21 2.39 -6.04
C PRO A 127 0.08 3.55 -5.06
N LEU A 128 -0.62 4.62 -5.45
CA LEU A 128 -0.88 5.78 -4.58
C LEU A 128 -1.75 5.44 -3.37
N HIS A 129 -2.80 4.61 -3.53
CA HIS A 129 -3.61 4.16 -2.40
C HIS A 129 -2.77 3.40 -1.37
N LEU A 130 -1.84 2.55 -1.84
CA LEU A 130 -0.94 1.82 -0.94
C LEU A 130 0.08 2.76 -0.29
N ALA A 131 0.65 3.71 -1.02
CA ALA A 131 1.59 4.68 -0.47
C ALA A 131 0.94 5.53 0.65
N VAL A 132 -0.32 5.93 0.47
CA VAL A 132 -1.11 6.63 1.50
C VAL A 132 -1.38 5.73 2.69
N ALA A 133 -1.87 4.50 2.47
CA ALA A 133 -2.19 3.55 3.55
C ALA A 133 -0.97 3.18 4.42
N HIS A 134 0.24 3.25 3.86
CA HIS A 134 1.49 3.00 4.56
C HIS A 134 2.19 4.28 5.05
N ARG A 135 1.56 5.46 4.89
CA ARG A 135 2.10 6.78 5.25
C ARG A 135 3.50 7.04 4.67
N ASN A 136 3.72 6.55 3.47
CA ASN A 136 5.01 6.67 2.82
C ASN A 136 5.08 7.97 2.02
N HIS A 137 5.40 9.06 2.71
CA HIS A 137 5.44 10.40 2.12
C HIS A 137 6.44 10.49 0.97
N SER A 138 7.60 9.83 1.10
CA SER A 138 8.61 9.75 0.03
C SER A 138 8.03 9.10 -1.23
N ALA A 139 7.35 7.95 -1.10
CA ALA A 139 6.72 7.30 -2.24
C ALA A 139 5.60 8.15 -2.86
N ILE A 140 4.80 8.83 -2.05
CA ILE A 140 3.73 9.71 -2.52
C ILE A 140 4.33 10.84 -3.37
N VAL A 141 5.36 11.52 -2.89
CA VAL A 141 6.02 12.62 -3.62
C VAL A 141 6.56 12.14 -4.98
N GLU A 142 7.18 10.97 -5.04
CA GLU A 142 7.68 10.42 -6.30
C GLU A 142 6.55 10.01 -7.26
N LEU A 143 5.49 9.38 -6.74
CA LEU A 143 4.33 9.02 -7.57
C LEU A 143 3.65 10.26 -8.15
N LEU A 144 3.52 11.34 -7.39
CA LEU A 144 2.91 12.59 -7.86
C LEU A 144 3.68 13.26 -9.02
N GLN A 145 4.96 12.91 -9.19
CA GLN A 145 5.77 13.32 -10.33
C GLN A 145 5.47 12.50 -11.60
N CYS A 146 4.84 11.31 -11.51
CA CYS A 146 4.44 10.53 -12.67
C CYS A 146 3.49 11.33 -13.58
N ARG A 147 3.86 11.48 -14.85
CA ARG A 147 2.97 12.07 -15.86
C ARG A 147 1.75 11.18 -16.06
N GLY A 148 0.56 11.77 -16.04
CA GLY A 148 -0.69 11.04 -16.27
C GLY A 148 -1.22 10.24 -15.07
N LEU A 149 -0.68 10.46 -13.86
CA LEU A 149 -1.24 9.87 -12.64
C LEU A 149 -2.69 10.34 -12.44
N LYS A 150 -3.59 9.38 -12.18
CA LYS A 150 -5.01 9.63 -11.91
C LYS A 150 -5.25 9.62 -10.41
N LEU A 151 -5.47 10.80 -9.84
CA LEU A 151 -5.70 10.98 -8.40
C LEU A 151 -7.15 10.69 -7.97
N SER A 152 -8.09 10.64 -8.92
CA SER A 152 -9.51 10.43 -8.67
C SER A 152 -9.95 8.96 -8.80
N GLU A 153 -9.02 8.04 -9.01
CA GLU A 153 -9.35 6.62 -9.07
C GLU A 153 -9.82 6.14 -7.70
N LYS A 154 -10.85 5.29 -7.70
CA LYS A 154 -11.44 4.74 -6.48
C LYS A 154 -10.98 3.30 -6.27
N ASP A 155 -10.76 2.95 -5.01
CA ASP A 155 -10.54 1.57 -4.57
C ASP A 155 -11.85 0.77 -4.50
N HIS A 156 -11.78 -0.49 -4.06
CA HIS A 156 -12.95 -1.37 -3.92
C HIS A 156 -13.99 -0.89 -2.91
N LEU A 157 -13.65 0.05 -2.03
CA LEU A 157 -14.57 0.68 -1.07
C LEU A 157 -15.19 1.96 -1.64
N GLY A 158 -14.80 2.37 -2.85
CA GLY A 158 -15.23 3.61 -3.47
C GLY A 158 -14.47 4.84 -2.95
N CYS A 159 -13.42 4.65 -2.17
CA CYS A 159 -12.59 5.72 -1.60
C CYS A 159 -11.49 6.11 -2.59
N THR A 160 -11.22 7.40 -2.71
CA THR A 160 -10.04 7.92 -3.41
C THR A 160 -8.81 7.90 -2.46
N PRO A 161 -7.58 8.09 -2.98
CA PRO A 161 -6.40 8.23 -2.13
C PRO A 161 -6.51 9.40 -1.15
N LEU A 162 -7.18 10.49 -1.55
CA LEU A 162 -7.44 11.64 -0.68
C LEU A 162 -8.43 11.27 0.43
N ASP A 163 -9.51 10.55 0.11
CA ASP A 163 -10.47 10.08 1.12
C ASP A 163 -9.77 9.18 2.15
N ARG A 164 -8.85 8.32 1.70
CA ARG A 164 -8.03 7.48 2.58
C ARG A 164 -7.15 8.31 3.51
N ALA A 165 -6.45 9.32 2.96
CA ALA A 165 -5.58 10.21 3.74
C ALA A 165 -6.37 10.98 4.83
N LEU A 166 -7.57 11.44 4.49
CA LEU A 166 -8.48 12.13 5.42
C LEU A 166 -9.01 11.19 6.51
N VAL A 167 -9.42 9.98 6.16
CA VAL A 167 -9.90 8.96 7.12
C VAL A 167 -8.79 8.57 8.10
N GLU A 168 -7.56 8.48 7.64
CA GLU A 168 -6.40 8.18 8.47
C GLU A 168 -5.88 9.39 9.26
N GLY A 169 -6.38 10.60 8.99
CA GLY A 169 -5.94 11.84 9.64
C GLY A 169 -4.52 12.27 9.27
N ASP A 170 -4.00 11.81 8.13
CA ASP A 170 -2.67 12.21 7.65
C ASP A 170 -2.75 13.55 6.92
N ARG A 171 -2.53 14.63 7.69
CA ARG A 171 -2.57 16.01 7.19
C ARG A 171 -1.52 16.25 6.11
N VAL A 172 -0.31 15.73 6.28
CA VAL A 172 0.80 15.94 5.34
C VAL A 172 0.46 15.35 3.98
N THR A 173 -0.03 14.11 3.95
CA THR A 173 -0.43 13.49 2.66
C THR A 173 -1.64 14.17 2.04
N SER A 174 -2.60 14.59 2.86
CA SER A 174 -3.78 15.33 2.40
C SER A 174 -3.37 16.64 1.73
N ASP A 175 -2.48 17.41 2.37
CA ASP A 175 -1.96 18.67 1.83
C ASP A 175 -1.17 18.46 0.54
N LEU A 176 -0.33 17.41 0.47
CA LEU A 176 0.42 17.05 -0.76
C LEU A 176 -0.51 16.68 -1.93
N LEU A 177 -1.56 15.90 -1.65
CA LEU A 177 -2.54 15.49 -2.67
C LEU A 177 -3.41 16.66 -3.13
N LEU A 178 -3.75 17.57 -2.23
CA LEU A 178 -4.49 18.80 -2.52
C LEU A 178 -3.66 19.78 -3.33
N ALA A 179 -2.39 20.00 -2.97
CA ALA A 179 -1.47 20.87 -3.71
C ALA A 179 -1.36 20.43 -5.17
N ARG A 180 -1.21 19.12 -5.42
CA ARG A 180 -1.13 18.57 -6.78
C ARG A 180 -2.44 18.70 -7.58
N HIS A 181 -3.58 18.61 -6.91
CA HIS A 181 -4.89 18.85 -7.55
C HIS A 181 -5.06 20.33 -7.91
N ALA A 182 -4.73 21.25 -7.00
CA ALA A 182 -4.85 22.69 -7.20
C ALA A 182 -3.97 23.20 -8.35
N GLU A 183 -2.74 22.68 -8.49
CA GLU A 183 -1.88 22.98 -9.66
C GLU A 183 -2.52 22.61 -11.00
N ARG A 184 -3.40 21.60 -11.03
CA ARG A 184 -4.09 21.17 -12.26
C ARG A 184 -5.43 21.87 -12.44
N THR A 185 -5.94 22.55 -11.41
CA THR A 185 -7.30 23.08 -11.40
C THR A 185 -7.38 24.34 -10.52
N GLU A 186 -7.37 25.50 -11.17
CA GLU A 186 -7.81 26.77 -10.56
C GLU A 186 -9.26 26.69 -10.00
N ASP A 187 -10.01 25.62 -10.33
CA ASP A 187 -11.42 25.38 -9.97
C ASP A 187 -11.67 24.59 -8.66
N TYR A 188 -10.67 23.94 -8.04
CA TYR A 188 -10.95 23.00 -6.92
C TYR A 188 -11.24 23.69 -5.58
N HIS A 189 -10.94 24.99 -5.46
CA HIS A 189 -11.32 25.81 -4.31
C HIS A 189 -12.84 25.87 -4.10
N SER A 190 -13.64 25.77 -5.17
CA SER A 190 -15.11 25.79 -5.10
C SER A 190 -15.70 24.47 -4.57
N LYS A 191 -15.13 23.32 -4.96
CA LYS A 191 -15.64 21.98 -4.59
C LYS A 191 -15.27 21.52 -3.19
N LEU A 192 -14.18 22.03 -2.61
CA LEU A 192 -13.73 21.68 -1.26
C LEU A 192 -14.37 22.54 -0.15
N SER A 193 -15.10 23.60 -0.51
CA SER A 193 -15.89 24.42 0.42
C SER A 193 -16.95 23.61 1.19
N HIS A 194 -17.34 22.44 0.66
CA HIS A 194 -18.42 21.62 1.19
C HIS A 194 -17.96 20.34 1.92
N LEU A 195 -16.66 20.00 1.92
CA LEU A 195 -16.19 18.64 2.27
C LEU A 195 -15.12 18.54 3.38
N VAL A 196 -14.61 19.64 3.95
CA VAL A 196 -13.58 19.54 5.01
C VAL A 196 -13.81 20.53 6.16
N PRO A 197 -14.15 20.06 7.38
CA PRO A 197 -14.04 20.86 8.59
C PRO A 197 -12.83 20.38 9.39
N TYR A 198 -11.64 20.90 9.12
CA TYR A 198 -10.53 20.86 10.09
C TYR A 198 -9.64 22.10 9.93
N ARG A 199 -9.92 23.11 10.77
CA ARG A 199 -9.05 24.28 10.98
C ARG A 199 -8.19 24.07 12.21
N GLY A 200 -6.91 24.39 12.07
CA GLY A 200 -5.93 24.57 13.15
C GLY A 200 -4.53 24.31 12.58
N VAL A 201 -3.60 25.25 12.44
CA VAL A 201 -3.45 26.57 13.06
C VAL A 201 -2.63 27.44 12.10
N PHE A 202 -3.13 28.63 11.75
CA PHE A 202 -2.39 29.92 11.81
C PHE A 202 -3.41 31.07 11.59
N HIS A 203 -3.67 31.82 12.68
CA HIS A 203 -4.39 33.11 12.91
C HIS A 203 -5.83 33.37 12.35
N GLN A 204 -6.75 33.82 13.23
CA GLN A 204 -8.24 33.95 13.11
C GLN A 204 -8.75 35.38 12.71
N PRO A 205 -10.08 35.78 12.72
CA PRO A 205 -11.42 35.14 12.99
C PRO A 205 -12.56 35.58 11.98
N PRO A 206 -13.91 35.35 12.15
CA PRO A 206 -14.70 34.75 13.24
C PRO A 206 -15.68 33.61 12.84
N TRP A 207 -15.97 32.74 13.82
CA TRP A 207 -16.91 31.61 13.74
C TRP A 207 -17.99 31.82 14.80
N HIS A 208 -19.25 31.87 14.41
CA HIS A 208 -20.39 31.61 15.30
C HIS A 208 -21.26 30.56 14.62
N ASP A 209 -21.41 29.45 15.36
CA ASP A 209 -22.50 28.47 15.32
C ASP A 209 -22.63 27.47 14.16
N TRP A 210 -23.02 26.25 14.57
CA TRP A 210 -23.60 25.11 13.85
C TRP A 210 -22.66 23.89 13.52
N PRO A 211 -23.19 22.66 13.33
CA PRO A 211 -23.03 21.52 14.24
C PRO A 211 -22.56 20.25 13.50
N VAL A 212 -22.27 19.22 14.29
CA VAL A 212 -21.81 17.91 13.83
C VAL A 212 -22.98 16.98 13.51
N GLU A 213 -23.23 16.69 12.23
CA GLU A 213 -23.95 15.48 11.81
C GLU A 213 -23.82 15.22 10.29
N CYS A 214 -22.81 14.46 9.88
CA CYS A 214 -22.88 13.51 8.76
C CYS A 214 -21.53 12.82 8.54
N CYS A 215 -21.36 11.63 9.14
CA CYS A 215 -20.68 10.46 8.54
C CYS A 215 -20.67 9.26 9.50
N ILE A 216 -21.80 8.96 10.15
CA ILE A 216 -22.07 7.62 10.70
C ILE A 216 -23.43 7.17 10.19
N SER A 217 -23.46 6.54 9.03
CA SER A 217 -24.58 5.67 8.67
C SER A 217 -24.09 4.51 7.82
N LYS A 218 -23.64 3.47 8.52
CA LYS A 218 -24.12 2.07 8.38
C LYS A 218 -23.13 1.11 9.04
N LYS A 219 -23.18 1.02 10.37
CA LYS A 219 -23.00 -0.24 11.09
C LYS A 219 -24.22 -0.45 11.99
N GLY A 220 -24.70 -1.69 12.02
CA GLY A 220 -26.07 -2.06 12.31
C GLY A 220 -26.58 -1.67 13.70
N LYS A 221 -27.78 -1.09 13.72
CA LYS A 221 -28.69 -1.19 14.86
C LYS A 221 -29.34 -2.58 14.85
N SER A 222 -28.79 -3.51 15.61
CA SER A 222 -29.55 -4.64 16.13
C SER A 222 -28.78 -5.35 17.24
N GLN A 223 -28.87 -4.86 18.48
CA GLN A 223 -29.26 -5.66 19.66
C GLN A 223 -29.21 -4.92 21.00
N GLU A 224 -28.51 -3.79 21.13
CA GLU A 224 -28.37 -3.14 22.46
C GLU A 224 -29.51 -2.17 22.84
N GLU A 225 -30.37 -1.75 21.91
CA GLU A 225 -31.52 -0.87 22.23
C GLU A 225 -32.75 -1.62 22.79
N ARG A 226 -32.74 -2.95 22.89
CA ARG A 226 -33.85 -3.72 23.50
C ARG A 226 -33.76 -3.87 25.03
N ILE A 227 -32.61 -3.60 25.66
CA ILE A 227 -32.43 -3.80 27.11
C ILE A 227 -32.79 -2.54 27.92
N SER A 228 -32.70 -1.34 27.33
CA SER A 228 -32.98 -0.08 28.04
C SER A 228 -34.48 0.27 28.13
N GLN A 229 -35.32 -0.24 27.21
CA GLN A 229 -36.78 0.00 27.24
C GLN A 229 -37.55 -0.95 28.16
N SER A 230 -37.00 -2.13 28.50
CA SER A 230 -37.59 -3.05 29.50
C SER A 230 -37.46 -2.49 30.93
N SER A 231 -36.32 -1.87 31.26
CA SER A 231 -36.04 -1.34 32.60
C SER A 231 -36.76 -0.02 32.91
N ARG A 232 -37.15 0.77 31.90
CA ARG A 232 -37.94 2.01 32.10
C ARG A 232 -39.45 1.77 32.27
N LYS A 233 -39.99 0.65 31.79
CA LYS A 233 -41.40 0.28 32.07
C LYS A 233 -41.59 -0.35 33.46
N ARG A 234 -40.56 -0.95 34.06
CA ARG A 234 -40.64 -1.48 35.44
C ARG A 234 -40.49 -0.43 36.55
N LYS A 235 -39.83 0.71 36.28
CA LYS A 235 -39.71 1.78 37.30
C LYS A 235 -40.94 2.69 37.42
N ARG A 236 -41.82 2.74 36.41
CA ARG A 236 -43.08 3.51 36.50
C ARG A 236 -44.25 2.77 37.16
N SER A 237 -44.09 1.50 37.52
CA SER A 237 -45.13 0.73 38.24
C SER A 237 -44.88 0.61 39.74
N ILE A 238 -43.78 1.18 40.27
CA ILE A 238 -43.42 1.08 41.69
C ILE A 238 -43.66 2.42 42.43
N GLU A 239 -43.68 3.56 41.73
CA GLU A 239 -43.93 4.89 42.34
C GLU A 239 -45.42 5.25 42.50
N SER A 240 -46.35 4.33 42.21
CA SER A 240 -47.79 4.56 42.35
C SER A 240 -48.46 3.71 43.44
N THR A 241 -47.70 3.13 44.38
CA THR A 241 -48.23 2.36 45.53
C THR A 241 -47.67 2.76 46.90
N GLU A 242 -46.98 3.90 47.04
CA GLU A 242 -46.56 4.43 48.35
C GLU A 242 -47.20 5.80 48.62
N GLY A 243 -48.52 5.79 48.71
CA GLY A 243 -49.31 6.96 49.06
C GLY A 243 -50.66 6.55 49.64
N LEU A 244 -50.63 5.99 50.85
CA LEU A 244 -51.71 5.96 51.84
C LEU A 244 -51.09 5.79 53.23
#